data_AF-A0A7C3C1S6-F1
#
_entry.id   AF-A0A7C3C1S6-F1
#
_cell.length_a   1.000
_cell.length_b   1.000
_cell.length_c   1.000
_cell.angle_alpha   90.00
_cell.angle_beta   90.00
_cell.angle_gamma   90.00
#
_symmetry.space_group_name_H-M   'P 1'
#
loop_
_entity.id
_entity.type
_entity.pdbx_description
1 polymer ?
#
loop_
_entity_poly.entity_id
_entity_poly.type
_entity_poly.pdbx_seq_one_letter_code
_entity_poly.pdbx_strand_id
1 'polypeptide(L)'
;MLLAKRKQKSAYEPNKQSWYTKAMQTDEMIFTNPYLYDHPKMEGVTFAKRMGDNIFGIDMNLKNLDSYLAAIASKNVRILLYNKETKRVYASSSKLKMKKLPKELEKNIEKRIFDKLIHFELQGKKYYLLISPSLSINHDLIINYVPQEVILQPYIKQIEEMFVYIVAIIILSIPLIIMFSRLLRKPIMKLIRENKMIQERRFDEVKRIDTFIKEFDELSQSQYEMAHEIRAYQKSQEELLNSIIKLIAEAIDAKSLYTGEHCKRVPEIAKMLLDKANEDETLFKDFHFEGADNYRAFEIGSWLHDCGKLTTPEYVMDKSTKLETLYNRIHEIRTRFEVLLRDAKIHEYEVILAGGEREKANAAYEATKKELMEEFALIAKVNIGAEYMDAEEKEKIQKIASREWVRNFDNTIGLSQEERERLHEESISLPQREKLLDDKVSHIIKRINFDYEAYKREGFKLEVPEYEYNLGEVYNLCVERGTLNAEERYKIQEHVIMTIKMLEQIPFPKELQNVPKYAGTHHETLVGTGYPRKLTQEDLSIPERIMAVADIFEALTASDRPYKKAKTLWESLHIMSLMVKDQHIDKNIFVLFLRSGVYLEYAKAHLCEEQIDSVDVEKLIEAVS
;
A
#
# COMPACT_ATOMS: atom_id res chain seq x y z
N MET A 1 68.98 29.82 89.25
CA MET A 1 70.20 30.63 89.10
C MET A 1 69.90 32.04 89.61
N LEU A 2 70.49 32.47 90.72
CA LEU A 2 70.28 33.81 91.29
C LEU A 2 71.03 34.82 90.42
N LEU A 3 70.32 35.46 89.48
CA LEU A 3 70.94 36.24 88.39
C LEU A 3 71.33 37.68 88.74
N ALA A 4 70.90 38.22 89.89
CA ALA A 4 71.42 39.47 90.44
C ALA A 4 70.90 39.70 91.86
N LYS A 5 71.71 40.30 92.73
CA LYS A 5 71.29 40.79 94.05
C LYS A 5 71.41 42.31 94.07
N ARG A 6 70.27 43.00 94.09
CA ARG A 6 70.18 44.47 94.18
C ARG A 6 69.63 44.83 95.57
N LYS A 7 70.35 45.63 96.35
CA LYS A 7 69.93 46.10 97.68
C LYS A 7 69.59 47.59 97.57
N GLN A 8 68.32 47.94 97.68
CA GLN A 8 67.82 49.32 97.64
C GLN A 8 67.05 49.57 98.95
N LYS A 9 67.20 50.75 99.57
CA LYS A 9 66.39 51.13 100.74
C LYS A 9 64.93 51.20 100.29
N SER A 10 64.12 50.28 100.79
CA SER A 10 62.69 50.19 100.48
C SER A 10 61.89 50.59 101.71
N ALA A 11 60.84 51.39 101.53
CA ALA A 11 59.81 51.62 102.55
C ALA A 11 58.82 50.44 102.64
N TYR A 12 59.05 49.37 101.87
CA TYR A 12 58.26 48.15 101.88
C TYR A 12 58.52 47.36 103.16
N GLU A 13 57.49 47.27 104.00
CA GLU A 13 57.47 46.46 105.22
C GLU A 13 56.64 45.20 104.95
N PRO A 14 57.27 44.02 104.71
CA PRO A 14 56.55 42.81 104.35
C PRO A 14 55.54 42.38 105.41
N ASN A 15 55.85 42.62 106.68
CA ASN A 15 55.02 42.26 107.83
C ASN A 15 53.68 43.02 107.93
N LYS A 16 53.54 44.16 107.24
CA LYS A 16 52.28 44.92 107.15
C LYS A 16 51.42 44.51 105.95
N GLN A 17 51.95 43.69 105.04
CA GLN A 17 51.23 43.31 103.84
C GLN A 17 50.16 42.25 104.14
N SER A 18 49.03 42.35 103.44
CA SER A 18 47.90 41.43 103.63
C SER A 18 48.30 39.97 103.43
N TRP A 19 49.28 39.67 102.59
CA TRP A 19 49.75 38.29 102.39
C TRP A 19 50.51 37.78 103.61
N TYR A 20 51.34 38.62 104.24
CA TYR A 20 52.13 38.20 105.38
C TYR A 20 51.24 37.96 106.61
N THR A 21 50.27 38.85 106.84
CA THR A 21 49.31 38.70 107.96
C THR A 21 48.37 37.50 107.77
N LYS A 22 47.91 37.25 106.53
CA LYS A 22 47.12 36.05 106.22
C LYS A 22 47.93 34.76 106.35
N ALA A 23 49.19 34.77 105.92
CA ALA A 23 50.07 33.60 106.03
C ALA A 23 50.46 33.29 107.48
N MET A 24 50.39 34.26 108.40
CA MET A 24 50.53 33.97 109.84
C MET A 24 49.38 33.16 110.43
N GLN A 25 48.18 33.28 109.84
CA GLN A 25 46.94 32.73 110.40
C GLN A 25 46.68 31.27 109.98
N THR A 26 47.47 30.72 109.04
CA THR A 26 47.29 29.36 108.53
C THR A 26 48.62 28.76 108.10
N ASP A 27 48.77 27.43 108.28
CA ASP A 27 49.92 26.67 107.75
C ASP A 27 49.71 26.27 106.27
N GLU A 28 48.53 26.53 105.72
CA GLU A 28 48.26 26.34 104.30
C GLU A 28 48.92 27.41 103.44
N MET A 29 49.19 27.06 102.18
CA MET A 29 49.69 28.03 101.21
C MET A 29 48.57 29.01 100.88
N ILE A 30 48.81 30.29 101.10
CA ILE A 30 47.86 31.34 100.78
C ILE A 30 48.21 31.99 99.44
N PHE A 31 47.15 32.50 98.80
CA PHE A 31 47.22 33.20 97.54
C PHE A 31 46.59 34.57 97.72
N THR A 32 47.26 35.61 97.25
CA THR A 32 46.64 36.93 97.19
C THR A 32 45.73 37.09 95.98
N ASN A 33 44.74 37.97 96.12
CA ASN A 33 44.11 38.54 94.93
C ASN A 33 45.14 39.40 94.18
N PRO A 34 45.09 39.46 92.83
CA PRO A 34 46.00 40.28 92.07
C PRO A 34 46.05 41.71 92.59
N TYR A 35 47.25 42.17 92.91
CA TYR A 35 47.49 43.52 93.37
C TYR A 35 48.73 44.09 92.70
N LEU A 36 48.85 45.41 92.73
CA LEU A 36 50.02 46.09 92.17
C LEU A 36 51.17 45.93 93.18
N TYR A 37 52.21 45.21 92.80
CA TYR A 37 53.41 45.10 93.62
C TYR A 37 54.07 46.46 93.81
N ASP A 38 54.54 46.74 95.03
CA ASP A 38 55.22 48.01 95.32
C ASP A 38 56.49 48.17 94.47
N HIS A 39 57.27 47.09 94.32
CA HIS A 39 58.37 47.02 93.36
C HIS A 39 58.62 45.57 92.88
N PRO A 40 58.62 45.32 91.56
CA PRO A 40 58.32 46.24 90.45
C PRO A 40 56.82 46.54 90.34
N LYS A 41 56.41 47.78 89.99
CA LYS A 41 55.01 48.24 89.83
C LYS A 41 54.24 47.47 88.74
N MET A 42 53.99 46.20 88.98
CA MET A 42 53.35 45.26 88.07
C MET A 42 52.25 44.54 88.82
N GLU A 43 51.16 44.21 88.13
CA GLU A 43 50.10 43.39 88.71
C GLU A 43 50.58 41.94 88.82
N GLY A 44 50.44 41.37 90.00
CA GLY A 44 50.85 40.00 90.28
C GLY A 44 50.10 39.39 91.44
N VAL A 45 50.30 38.08 91.60
CA VAL A 45 49.80 37.28 92.71
C VAL A 45 50.96 36.73 93.53
N THR A 46 50.91 36.96 94.83
CA THR A 46 51.90 36.50 95.80
C THR A 46 51.43 35.20 96.44
N PHE A 47 52.30 34.21 96.37
CA PHE A 47 52.16 32.95 97.08
C PHE A 47 52.87 33.11 98.40
N ALA A 48 52.19 32.92 99.52
CA ALA A 48 52.86 32.96 100.82
C ALA A 48 52.58 31.70 101.63
N LYS A 49 53.62 31.19 102.28
CA LYS A 49 53.52 30.03 103.17
C LYS A 49 54.39 30.22 104.40
N ARG A 50 53.84 29.87 105.55
CA ARG A 50 54.56 29.78 106.80
C ARG A 50 55.39 28.50 106.86
N MET A 51 56.66 28.62 107.22
CA MET A 51 57.56 27.50 107.48
C MET A 51 58.30 27.78 108.79
N GLY A 52 57.80 27.19 109.88
CA GLY A 52 58.24 27.50 111.24
C GLY A 52 57.91 28.95 111.62
N ASP A 53 58.91 29.70 112.07
CA ASP A 53 58.78 31.12 112.44
C ASP A 53 58.99 32.08 111.25
N ASN A 54 59.28 31.55 110.05
CA ASN A 54 59.52 32.34 108.85
C ASN A 54 58.35 32.21 107.85
N ILE A 55 58.09 33.29 107.10
CA ILE A 55 57.10 33.28 106.01
C ILE A 55 57.84 33.50 104.69
N PHE A 56 57.65 32.58 103.75
CA PHE A 56 58.15 32.70 102.40
C PHE A 56 57.06 33.22 101.50
N GLY A 57 57.29 34.40 100.90
CA GLY A 57 56.47 34.98 99.84
C GLY A 57 57.16 34.83 98.48
N ILE A 58 56.46 34.33 97.47
CA ILE A 58 56.91 34.28 96.07
C ILE A 58 55.93 35.09 95.24
N ASP A 59 56.43 36.18 94.66
CA ASP A 59 55.66 37.04 93.77
C ASP A 59 55.66 36.47 92.34
N MET A 60 54.48 36.18 91.82
CA MET A 60 54.29 35.78 90.43
C MET A 60 53.68 36.93 89.64
N ASN A 61 54.27 37.27 88.49
CA ASN A 61 53.78 38.33 87.60
C ASN A 61 52.74 37.77 86.61
N LEU A 62 51.57 38.40 86.53
CA LEU A 62 50.49 37.97 85.63
C LEU A 62 50.89 38.03 84.14
N LYS A 63 51.74 38.98 83.75
CA LYS A 63 52.24 39.11 82.35
C LYS A 63 53.13 37.93 81.94
N ASN A 64 53.86 37.35 82.89
CA ASN A 64 54.66 36.15 82.64
C ASN A 64 53.75 34.92 82.53
N LEU A 65 52.64 34.90 83.29
CA LEU A 65 51.64 33.85 83.22
C LEU A 65 50.87 33.88 81.89
N ASP A 66 50.49 35.06 81.38
CA ASP A 66 49.92 35.23 80.02
C ASP A 66 50.85 34.65 78.95
N SER A 67 52.14 34.98 79.04
CA SER A 67 53.17 34.52 78.10
C SER A 67 53.37 33.00 78.18
N TYR A 68 53.31 32.43 79.39
CA TYR A 68 53.39 30.99 79.60
C TYR A 68 52.17 30.27 79.04
N LEU A 69 50.95 30.78 79.30
CA LEU A 69 49.71 30.25 78.72
C LEU A 69 49.70 30.34 77.19
N ALA A 70 50.22 31.42 76.61
CA ALA A 70 50.39 31.57 75.17
C ALA A 70 51.39 30.56 74.58
N ALA A 71 52.42 30.17 75.33
CA ALA A 71 53.41 29.19 74.89
C ALA A 71 52.89 27.74 74.92
N ILE A 72 52.01 27.39 75.89
CA ILE A 72 51.41 26.06 75.99
C ILE A 72 50.13 25.90 75.16
N ALA A 73 49.51 27.01 74.76
CA ALA A 73 48.33 27.00 73.90
C ALA A 73 48.68 26.52 72.49
N SER A 74 47.96 25.52 71.98
CA SER A 74 48.11 25.08 70.59
C SER A 74 47.57 26.15 69.63
N LYS A 75 48.02 26.12 68.36
CA LYS A 75 47.86 27.19 67.36
C LYS A 75 46.45 27.80 67.25
N ASN A 76 45.40 27.01 67.53
CA ASN A 76 44.00 27.43 67.42
C ASN A 76 43.19 27.28 68.74
N VAL A 77 43.83 26.83 69.83
CA VAL A 77 43.22 26.74 71.15
C VAL A 77 43.66 27.94 71.96
N ARG A 78 42.72 28.62 72.60
CA ARG A 78 43.00 29.71 73.51
C ARG A 78 42.65 29.27 74.92
N ILE A 79 43.51 29.60 75.88
CA ILE A 79 43.44 29.17 77.27
C ILE A 79 43.19 30.40 78.14
N LEU A 80 42.28 30.29 79.08
CA LEU A 80 41.94 31.31 80.06
C LEU A 80 42.00 30.68 81.45
N LEU A 81 42.68 31.35 82.38
CA LEU A 81 42.61 31.03 83.80
C LEU A 81 41.60 31.96 84.47
N TYR A 82 40.55 31.38 85.03
CA TYR A 82 39.45 32.10 85.65
C TYR A 82 39.28 31.70 87.10
N ASN A 83 39.11 32.67 87.98
CA ASN A 83 38.79 32.41 89.37
C ASN A 83 37.32 32.58 89.66
N LYS A 84 36.78 31.53 90.28
CA LYS A 84 35.35 31.41 90.54
C LYS A 84 34.86 32.35 91.64
N GLU A 85 35.68 32.67 92.63
CA GLU A 85 35.31 33.54 93.76
C GLU A 85 35.30 35.02 93.37
N THR A 86 36.35 35.48 92.67
CA THR A 86 36.50 36.90 92.31
C THR A 86 35.79 37.27 91.02
N LYS A 87 35.26 36.28 90.28
CA LYS A 87 34.68 36.41 88.94
C LYS A 87 35.59 37.15 87.95
N ARG A 88 36.89 36.87 88.00
CA ARG A 88 37.90 37.52 87.15
C ARG A 88 38.81 36.52 86.45
N VAL A 89 39.27 36.90 85.28
CA VAL A 89 40.31 36.19 84.53
C VAL A 89 41.68 36.68 85.01
N TYR A 90 42.54 35.75 85.41
CA TYR A 90 43.88 36.04 85.90
C TYR A 90 44.94 36.05 84.82
N ALA A 91 44.80 35.15 83.85
CA ALA A 91 45.69 35.10 82.72
C ALA A 91 44.98 34.55 81.48
N SER A 92 45.44 34.98 80.32
CA SER A 92 44.95 34.51 79.03
C SER A 92 46.11 34.23 78.08
N SER A 93 46.00 33.12 77.35
CA SER A 93 46.86 32.85 76.21
C SER A 93 46.57 33.77 75.01
N SER A 94 45.48 34.56 75.07
CA SER A 94 45.06 35.46 74.01
C SER A 94 45.38 36.92 74.33
N LYS A 95 45.72 37.71 73.31
CA LYS A 95 45.86 39.17 73.42
C LYS A 95 44.53 39.89 73.74
N LEU A 96 43.40 39.19 73.63
CA LEU A 96 42.09 39.68 74.08
C LEU A 96 42.07 39.76 75.61
N LYS A 97 42.24 40.97 76.16
CA LYS A 97 42.12 41.27 77.60
C LYS A 97 40.67 41.15 78.06
N MET A 98 40.16 39.93 78.17
CA MET A 98 38.88 39.66 78.83
C MET A 98 39.06 39.77 80.34
N LYS A 99 38.78 40.94 80.92
CA LYS A 99 38.83 41.12 82.39
C LYS A 99 37.66 40.44 83.13
N LYS A 100 36.56 40.17 82.44
CA LYS A 100 35.36 39.46 82.91
C LYS A 100 34.86 38.52 81.82
N LEU A 101 34.25 37.39 82.19
CA LEU A 101 33.60 36.50 81.23
C LEU A 101 32.23 37.04 80.80
N PRO A 102 31.76 36.70 79.59
CA PRO A 102 30.37 36.94 79.21
C PRO A 102 29.40 36.28 80.21
N LYS A 103 28.29 36.96 80.55
CA LYS A 103 27.31 36.51 81.56
C LYS A 103 26.78 35.09 81.31
N GLU A 104 26.69 34.69 80.05
CA GLU A 104 26.23 33.36 79.63
C GLU A 104 27.21 32.25 80.01
N LEU A 105 28.51 32.53 79.95
CA LEU A 105 29.57 31.63 80.40
C LEU A 105 29.66 31.55 81.92
N GLU A 106 29.48 32.68 82.62
CA GLU A 106 29.40 32.69 84.09
C GLU A 106 28.28 31.78 84.61
N LYS A 107 27.10 31.81 83.97
CA LYS A 107 25.95 30.95 84.33
C LYS A 107 26.25 29.46 84.15
N ASN A 108 27.04 29.08 83.14
CA ASN A 108 27.42 27.68 82.91
C ASN A 108 28.48 27.20 83.92
N ILE A 109 29.37 28.09 84.36
CA ILE A 109 30.33 27.85 85.45
C ILE A 109 29.60 27.67 86.79
N GLU A 110 28.58 28.48 87.06
CA GLU A 110 27.73 28.35 88.27
C GLU A 110 26.97 27.02 88.30
N LYS A 111 26.53 26.52 87.13
CA LYS A 111 25.88 25.21 86.97
C LYS A 111 26.82 24.00 87.02
N ARG A 112 28.12 24.18 87.28
CA ARG A 112 29.15 23.12 87.35
C ARG A 112 29.23 22.24 86.09
N ILE A 113 29.03 22.81 84.91
CA ILE A 113 29.15 22.07 83.64
C ILE A 113 30.63 21.99 83.26
N PHE A 114 31.32 20.99 83.81
CA PHE A 114 32.71 20.68 83.48
C PHE A 114 32.79 19.63 82.37
N ASP A 115 33.86 19.68 81.58
CA ASP A 115 34.22 18.71 80.53
C ASP A 115 33.17 18.49 79.42
N LYS A 116 32.18 19.38 79.29
CA LYS A 116 31.27 19.43 78.13
C LYS A 116 31.66 20.55 77.18
N LEU A 117 31.52 20.31 75.88
CA LEU A 117 31.67 21.35 74.86
C LEU A 117 30.49 22.33 74.97
N ILE A 118 30.80 23.59 75.22
CA ILE A 118 29.83 24.68 75.29
C ILE A 118 30.04 25.59 74.09
N HIS A 119 28.96 25.97 73.43
CA HIS A 119 28.99 26.97 72.37
C HIS A 119 28.79 28.35 72.99
N PHE A 120 29.56 29.33 72.52
CA PHE A 120 29.33 30.72 72.89
C PHE A 120 29.72 31.64 71.74
N GLU A 121 29.16 32.84 71.75
CA GLU A 121 29.44 33.87 70.77
C GLU A 121 30.21 35.03 71.41
N LEU A 122 31.30 35.44 70.76
CA LEU A 122 32.11 36.57 71.19
C LEU A 122 32.41 37.44 70.00
N GLN A 123 31.99 38.71 70.04
CA GLN A 123 32.20 39.69 68.97
C GLN A 123 31.69 39.20 67.59
N GLY A 124 30.54 38.52 67.56
CA GLY A 124 29.92 38.02 66.32
C GLY A 124 30.51 36.71 65.78
N LYS A 125 31.49 36.11 66.48
CA LYS A 125 32.10 34.82 66.10
C LYS A 125 31.72 33.73 67.09
N LYS A 126 31.40 32.55 66.56
CA LYS A 126 31.04 31.37 67.35
C LYS A 126 32.28 30.57 67.73
N TYR A 127 32.33 30.17 68.99
CA TYR A 127 33.43 29.43 69.58
C TYR A 127 32.90 28.22 70.35
N TYR A 128 33.69 27.16 70.38
CA TYR A 128 33.50 26.03 71.29
C TYR A 128 34.46 26.13 72.45
N LEU A 129 33.98 25.84 73.65
CA LEU A 129 34.70 26.04 74.89
C LEU A 129 34.59 24.80 75.78
N LEU A 130 35.69 24.48 76.45
CA LEU A 130 35.83 23.37 77.38
C LEU A 130 36.32 23.94 78.72
N ILE A 131 35.59 23.65 79.79
CA ILE A 131 35.89 24.12 81.14
C ILE A 131 36.35 22.94 81.97
N SER A 132 37.56 23.02 82.52
CA SER A 132 38.14 21.97 83.36
C SER A 132 38.64 22.58 84.69
N PRO A 133 38.50 21.87 85.82
CA PRO A 133 39.01 22.35 87.11
C PRO A 133 40.55 22.41 87.12
N SER A 134 41.12 23.42 87.75
CA SER A 134 42.56 23.49 87.98
C SER A 134 42.96 22.51 89.09
N LEU A 135 43.86 21.56 88.81
CA LEU A 135 44.28 20.56 89.80
C LEU A 135 45.18 21.11 90.92
N SER A 136 45.69 22.34 90.79
CA SER A 136 46.76 22.85 91.65
C SER A 136 46.34 24.00 92.58
N ILE A 137 45.17 24.59 92.36
CA ILE A 137 44.72 25.80 93.09
C ILE A 137 43.22 25.66 93.39
N ASN A 138 42.86 25.70 94.67
CA ASN A 138 41.46 25.67 95.08
C ASN A 138 40.75 26.96 94.56
N HIS A 139 39.63 26.79 93.84
CA HIS A 139 38.76 27.82 93.23
C HIS A 139 39.07 28.34 91.82
N ASP A 140 40.10 27.82 91.13
CA ASP A 140 40.44 28.24 89.75
C ASP A 140 39.99 27.24 88.67
N LEU A 141 39.61 27.76 87.50
CA LEU A 141 39.15 27.01 86.32
C LEU A 141 40.01 27.32 85.10
N ILE A 142 40.33 26.28 84.33
CA ILE A 142 40.98 26.38 83.02
C ILE A 142 39.88 26.34 81.96
N ILE A 143 39.85 27.37 81.13
CA ILE A 143 38.88 27.53 80.06
C ILE A 143 39.62 27.50 78.72
N ASN A 144 39.42 26.43 77.95
CA ASN A 144 39.97 26.27 76.61
C ASN A 144 38.90 26.63 75.58
N TYR A 145 39.20 27.44 74.57
CA TYR A 145 38.24 27.79 73.52
C TYR A 145 38.83 27.87 72.11
N VAL A 146 38.05 27.43 71.13
CA VAL A 146 38.42 27.26 69.71
C VAL A 146 37.33 27.86 68.81
N PRO A 147 37.67 28.63 67.75
CA PRO A 147 36.68 29.14 66.81
C PRO A 147 36.00 28.01 66.01
N GLN A 148 34.68 28.09 65.82
CA GLN A 148 33.90 27.10 65.06
C GLN A 148 34.35 27.01 63.59
N GLU A 149 34.69 28.15 62.98
CA GLU A 149 35.20 28.21 61.59
C GLU A 149 36.39 27.25 61.40
N VAL A 150 37.32 27.22 62.34
CA VAL A 150 38.54 26.38 62.25
C VAL A 150 38.20 24.89 62.28
N ILE A 151 37.15 24.49 63.00
CA ILE A 151 36.70 23.10 63.06
C ILE A 151 35.98 22.69 61.78
N LEU A 152 35.23 23.61 61.15
CA LEU A 152 34.42 23.33 59.96
C LEU A 152 35.16 23.47 58.62
N GLN A 153 36.20 24.31 58.55
CA GLN A 153 37.02 24.53 57.35
C GLN A 153 37.43 23.25 56.58
N PRO A 154 37.97 22.18 57.22
CA PRO A 154 38.34 20.96 56.50
C PRO A 154 37.16 20.26 55.83
N TYR A 155 35.95 20.37 56.38
CA TYR A 155 34.73 19.78 55.80
C TYR A 155 34.18 20.62 54.64
N ILE A 156 34.20 21.95 54.77
CA ILE A 156 33.73 22.86 53.71
C ILE A 156 34.57 22.66 52.44
N LYS A 157 35.90 22.56 52.58
CA LYS A 157 36.79 22.32 51.45
C LYS A 157 36.50 20.99 50.74
N GLN A 158 36.22 19.92 51.49
CA GLN A 158 35.85 18.62 50.90
C GLN A 158 34.53 18.70 50.12
N ILE A 159 33.55 19.47 50.61
CA ILE A 159 32.25 19.65 49.93
C ILE A 159 32.44 20.40 48.60
N GLU A 160 33.26 21.46 48.58
CA GLU A 160 33.56 22.21 47.35
C GLU A 160 34.22 21.33 46.29
N GLU A 161 35.19 20.51 46.68
CA GLU A 161 35.85 19.55 45.77
C GLU A 161 34.84 18.53 45.22
N MET A 162 33.98 17.95 46.07
CA MET A 162 32.91 17.03 45.66
C MET A 162 31.93 17.67 44.67
N PHE A 163 31.55 18.93 44.89
CA PHE A 163 30.63 19.64 44.02
C PHE A 163 31.20 19.78 42.60
N VAL A 164 32.48 20.11 42.47
CA VAL A 164 33.17 20.20 41.17
C VAL A 164 33.16 18.86 40.43
N TYR A 165 33.42 17.75 41.13
CA TYR A 165 33.36 16.42 40.51
C TYR A 165 31.95 16.05 40.03
N ILE A 166 30.91 16.36 40.80
CA ILE A 166 29.51 16.10 40.40
C ILE A 166 29.16 16.88 39.13
N VAL A 167 29.50 18.17 39.08
CA VAL A 167 29.24 19.01 37.91
C VAL A 167 30.00 18.49 36.68
N ALA A 168 31.26 18.09 36.84
CA ALA A 168 32.05 17.50 35.75
C ALA A 168 31.42 16.20 35.22
N ILE A 169 30.94 15.32 36.11
CA ILE A 169 30.25 14.08 35.73
C ILE A 169 28.96 14.38 34.96
N ILE A 170 28.16 15.34 35.41
CA ILE A 170 26.93 15.74 34.71
C ILE A 170 27.25 16.26 33.30
N ILE A 171 28.23 17.15 33.18
CA ILE A 171 28.65 17.70 31.88
C ILE A 171 29.14 16.60 30.94
N LEU A 172 29.91 15.63 31.43
CA LEU A 172 30.37 14.47 30.65
C LEU A 172 29.24 13.50 30.28
N SER A 173 28.21 13.38 31.13
CA SER A 173 27.08 12.49 30.88
C SER A 173 26.19 12.97 29.72
N ILE A 174 26.04 14.29 29.51
CA ILE A 174 25.14 14.84 28.49
C ILE A 174 25.55 14.42 27.06
N PRO A 175 26.81 14.62 26.61
CA PRO A 175 27.27 14.14 25.31
C PRO A 175 27.14 12.62 25.17
N LEU A 176 27.42 11.87 26.24
CA LEU A 176 27.31 10.42 26.28
C LEU A 176 25.86 9.97 26.04
N ILE A 177 24.89 10.59 26.73
CA ILE A 177 23.45 10.33 26.55
C ILE A 177 23.01 10.68 25.13
N ILE A 178 23.45 11.83 24.58
CA ILE A 178 23.12 12.22 23.21
C ILE A 178 23.70 11.23 22.19
N MET A 179 24.93 10.76 22.41
CA MET A 179 25.59 9.76 21.57
C MET A 179 24.83 8.42 21.60
N PHE A 180 24.53 7.90 22.79
CA PHE A 180 23.74 6.66 22.96
C PHE A 180 22.33 6.80 22.37
N SER A 181 21.66 7.94 22.59
CA SER A 181 20.36 8.23 22.00
C SER A 181 20.41 8.21 20.46
N ARG A 182 21.48 8.76 19.86
CA ARG A 182 21.68 8.73 18.40
C ARG A 182 21.97 7.33 17.86
N LEU A 183 22.70 6.49 18.60
CA LEU A 183 22.96 5.10 18.25
C LEU A 183 21.67 4.27 18.18
N LEU A 184 20.71 4.54 19.07
CA LEU A 184 19.41 3.86 19.09
C LEU A 184 18.42 4.44 18.07
N ARG A 185 18.29 5.77 18.02
CA ARG A 185 17.23 6.43 17.23
C ARG A 185 17.42 6.26 15.72
N LYS A 186 18.66 6.34 15.22
CA LYS A 186 18.92 6.33 13.78
C LYS A 186 18.49 5.01 13.10
N PRO A 187 18.88 3.81 13.59
CA PRO A 187 18.42 2.54 13.03
C PRO A 187 16.90 2.39 13.05
N ILE A 188 16.25 2.73 14.17
CA ILE A 188 14.78 2.64 14.32
C ILE A 188 14.07 3.48 13.25
N MET A 189 14.48 4.74 13.06
CA MET A 189 13.85 5.61 12.07
C MET A 189 14.08 5.14 10.63
N LYS A 190 15.18 4.43 10.35
CA LYS A 190 15.40 3.80 9.04
C LYS A 190 14.46 2.60 8.88
N LEU A 191 14.38 1.70 9.87
CA LEU A 191 13.49 0.52 9.84
C LEU A 191 12.02 0.91 9.64
N ILE A 192 11.56 1.97 10.30
CA ILE A 192 10.21 2.50 10.11
C ILE A 192 9.98 2.95 8.65
N ARG A 193 11.00 3.55 8.02
CA ARG A 193 10.91 3.97 6.61
C ARG A 193 10.83 2.77 5.66
N GLU A 194 11.65 1.75 5.86
CA GLU A 194 11.59 0.51 5.07
C GLU A 194 10.23 -0.18 5.25
N ASN A 195 9.70 -0.24 6.48
CA ASN A 195 8.37 -0.78 6.73
C ASN A 195 7.27 -0.01 6.00
N LYS A 196 7.38 1.33 5.93
CA LYS A 196 6.45 2.15 5.15
C LYS A 196 6.48 1.81 3.66
N MET A 197 7.65 1.52 3.09
CA MET A 197 7.75 1.07 1.70
C MET A 197 7.04 -0.27 1.48
N ILE A 198 7.16 -1.22 2.42
CA ILE A 198 6.42 -2.50 2.38
C ILE A 198 4.90 -2.24 2.40
N GLN A 199 4.42 -1.33 3.26
CA GLN A 199 2.99 -0.96 3.32
C GLN A 199 2.50 -0.32 2.02
N GLU A 200 3.35 0.46 1.36
CA GLU A 200 3.10 1.08 0.06
C GLU A 200 3.29 0.11 -1.12
N ARG A 201 3.53 -1.20 -0.88
CA ARG A 201 3.82 -2.24 -1.88
C ARG A 201 5.09 -1.97 -2.72
N ARG A 202 6.00 -1.14 -2.23
CA ARG A 202 7.27 -0.79 -2.88
C ARG A 202 8.37 -1.75 -2.44
N PHE A 203 8.13 -3.04 -2.61
CA PHE A 203 9.01 -4.11 -2.11
C PHE A 203 10.43 -4.05 -2.72
N ASP A 204 10.54 -3.61 -3.97
CA ASP A 204 11.79 -3.51 -4.74
C ASP A 204 12.79 -2.49 -4.16
N GLU A 205 12.26 -1.52 -3.42
CA GLU A 205 13.06 -0.43 -2.86
C GLU A 205 13.58 -0.75 -1.45
N VAL A 206 13.04 -1.80 -0.81
CA VAL A 206 13.37 -2.17 0.57
C VAL A 206 14.79 -2.67 0.66
N LYS A 207 15.56 -2.11 1.60
CA LYS A 207 16.98 -2.44 1.79
C LYS A 207 17.26 -2.93 3.21
N ARG A 208 18.24 -3.83 3.31
CA ARG A 208 18.85 -4.20 4.58
C ARG A 208 19.55 -2.99 5.21
N ILE A 209 19.32 -2.78 6.51
CA ILE A 209 19.94 -1.74 7.32
C ILE A 209 20.95 -2.38 8.26
N ASP A 210 22.22 -2.10 8.04
CA ASP A 210 23.29 -2.55 8.93
C ASP A 210 23.33 -1.71 10.22
N THR A 211 23.37 -2.38 11.37
CA THR A 211 23.34 -1.74 12.69
C THR A 211 24.16 -2.53 13.70
N PHE A 212 24.80 -1.82 14.65
CA PHE A 212 25.59 -2.42 15.72
C PHE A 212 24.75 -3.12 16.79
N ILE A 213 23.44 -2.88 16.80
CA ILE A 213 22.49 -3.48 17.72
C ILE A 213 21.96 -4.74 17.06
N LYS A 214 22.35 -5.90 17.59
CA LYS A 214 22.04 -7.22 17.03
C LYS A 214 20.54 -7.41 16.76
N GLU A 215 19.69 -7.00 17.71
CA GLU A 215 18.24 -7.12 17.60
C GLU A 215 17.66 -6.32 16.44
N PHE A 216 18.24 -5.15 16.13
CA PHE A 216 17.80 -4.34 14.99
C PHE A 216 18.35 -4.86 13.66
N ASP A 217 19.52 -5.50 13.65
CA ASP A 217 20.09 -6.12 12.45
C ASP A 217 19.28 -7.36 12.06
N GLU A 218 18.95 -8.21 13.03
CA GLU A 218 18.07 -9.38 12.85
C GLU A 218 16.67 -8.95 12.37
N LEU A 219 16.09 -7.91 12.96
CA LEU A 219 14.80 -7.37 12.50
C LEU A 219 14.90 -6.81 11.08
N SER A 220 15.99 -6.11 10.75
CA SER A 220 16.20 -5.59 9.39
C SER A 220 16.31 -6.72 8.37
N GLN A 221 17.02 -7.80 8.70
CA GLN A 221 17.16 -8.97 7.84
C GLN A 221 15.79 -9.61 7.61
N SER A 222 15.02 -9.84 8.68
CA SER A 222 13.68 -10.43 8.58
C SER A 222 12.71 -9.57 7.76
N GLN A 223 12.74 -8.23 7.91
CA GLN A 223 11.91 -7.33 7.10
C GLN A 223 12.30 -7.35 5.62
N TYR A 224 13.60 -7.39 5.33
CA TYR A 224 14.11 -7.48 3.96
C TYR A 224 13.73 -8.81 3.29
N GLU A 225 13.94 -9.94 3.97
CA GLU A 225 13.54 -11.26 3.48
C GLU A 225 12.03 -11.33 3.26
N MET A 226 11.24 -10.83 4.21
CA MET A 226 9.78 -10.76 4.08
C MET A 226 9.35 -9.93 2.86
N ALA A 227 9.94 -8.75 2.63
CA ALA A 227 9.63 -7.94 1.47
C ALA A 227 9.98 -8.66 0.16
N HIS A 228 11.13 -9.35 0.12
CA HIS A 228 11.57 -10.12 -1.03
C HIS A 228 10.64 -11.32 -1.32
N GLU A 229 10.24 -12.07 -0.29
CA GLU A 229 9.30 -13.19 -0.41
C GLU A 229 7.90 -12.73 -0.84
N ILE A 230 7.39 -11.63 -0.28
CA ILE A 230 6.10 -11.05 -0.69
C ILE A 230 6.15 -10.62 -2.16
N ARG A 231 7.25 -9.98 -2.59
CA ARG A 231 7.46 -9.63 -4.01
C ARG A 231 7.47 -10.87 -4.91
N ALA A 232 8.22 -11.90 -4.53
CA ALA A 232 8.30 -13.15 -5.29
C ALA A 232 6.92 -13.82 -5.40
N TYR A 233 6.17 -13.85 -4.30
CA TYR A 233 4.80 -14.34 -4.27
C TYR A 233 3.88 -13.51 -5.16
N GLN A 234 3.94 -12.17 -5.10
CA GLN A 234 3.16 -11.30 -5.98
C GLN A 234 3.47 -11.59 -7.45
N LYS A 235 4.75 -11.64 -7.83
CA LYS A 235 5.16 -11.96 -9.20
C LYS A 235 4.63 -13.32 -9.66
N SER A 236 4.70 -14.33 -8.79
CA SER A 236 4.15 -15.66 -9.10
C SER A 236 2.63 -15.65 -9.28
N GLN A 237 1.89 -14.88 -8.47
CA GLN A 237 0.45 -14.69 -8.66
C GLN A 237 0.14 -13.98 -9.99
N GLU A 238 0.95 -13.00 -10.38
CA GLU A 238 0.81 -12.31 -11.66
C GLU A 238 1.06 -13.23 -12.86
N GLU A 239 2.12 -14.05 -12.80
CA GLU A 239 2.43 -15.06 -13.81
C GLU A 239 1.33 -16.12 -13.92
N LEU A 240 0.80 -16.58 -12.78
CA LEU A 240 -0.33 -17.52 -12.74
C LEU A 240 -1.58 -16.90 -13.40
N LEU A 241 -1.95 -15.67 -13.00
CA LEU A 241 -3.09 -14.96 -13.58
C LEU A 241 -2.94 -14.80 -15.09
N ASN A 242 -1.76 -14.35 -15.56
CA ASN A 242 -1.48 -14.18 -16.98
C ASN A 242 -1.56 -15.52 -17.73
N SER A 243 -1.11 -16.60 -17.11
CA SER A 243 -1.19 -17.95 -17.70
C SER A 243 -2.64 -18.43 -17.82
N ILE A 244 -3.47 -18.18 -16.80
CA ILE A 244 -4.90 -18.50 -16.83
C ILE A 244 -5.62 -17.68 -17.91
N ILE A 245 -5.32 -16.38 -18.01
CA ILE A 245 -5.92 -15.51 -19.03
C ILE A 245 -5.62 -16.02 -20.43
N LYS A 246 -4.35 -16.34 -20.71
CA LYS A 246 -3.93 -16.90 -22.01
C LYS A 246 -4.58 -18.25 -22.28
N LEU A 247 -4.64 -19.14 -21.28
CA LEU A 247 -5.29 -20.44 -21.43
C LEU A 247 -6.79 -20.30 -21.75
N ILE A 248 -7.48 -19.37 -21.09
CA ILE A 248 -8.91 -19.09 -21.36
C ILE A 248 -9.07 -18.56 -22.79
N ALA A 249 -8.26 -17.58 -23.19
CA ALA A 249 -8.30 -17.02 -24.54
C ALA A 249 -8.02 -18.09 -25.61
N GLU A 250 -6.99 -18.91 -25.42
CA GLU A 250 -6.66 -20.03 -26.31
C GLU A 250 -7.77 -21.08 -26.37
N ALA A 251 -8.42 -21.38 -25.24
CA ALA A 251 -9.55 -22.32 -25.20
C ALA A 251 -10.80 -21.79 -25.92
N ILE A 252 -11.04 -20.48 -25.86
CA ILE A 252 -12.11 -19.81 -26.61
C ILE A 252 -11.81 -19.86 -28.11
N ASP A 253 -10.57 -19.53 -28.50
CA ASP A 253 -10.13 -19.60 -29.89
C ASP A 253 -10.19 -21.02 -30.45
N ALA A 254 -9.94 -22.05 -29.62
CA ALA A 254 -10.04 -23.45 -30.04
C ALA A 254 -11.50 -23.93 -30.24
N LYS A 255 -12.48 -23.24 -29.65
CA LYS A 255 -13.91 -23.59 -29.77
C LYS A 255 -14.48 -23.21 -31.13
N SER A 256 -13.96 -22.16 -31.78
CA SER A 256 -14.22 -21.90 -33.20
C SER A 256 -13.06 -22.49 -33.98
N LEU A 257 -13.33 -23.40 -34.92
CA LEU A 257 -12.31 -24.16 -35.68
C LEU A 257 -11.27 -23.28 -36.44
N TYR A 258 -11.41 -21.95 -36.40
CA TYR A 258 -10.88 -21.00 -37.39
C TYR A 258 -10.18 -19.76 -36.80
N THR A 259 -10.03 -19.69 -35.47
CA THR A 259 -9.43 -18.54 -34.76
C THR A 259 -8.10 -18.88 -34.07
N GLY A 260 -7.41 -19.94 -34.49
CA GLY A 260 -6.38 -20.63 -33.68
C GLY A 260 -5.22 -19.79 -33.11
N GLU A 261 -5.00 -18.55 -33.55
CA GLU A 261 -4.15 -17.59 -32.85
C GLU A 261 -4.68 -16.13 -32.88
N HIS A 262 -5.98 -15.93 -33.16
CA HIS A 262 -6.60 -14.60 -33.25
C HIS A 262 -6.44 -13.80 -31.95
N CYS A 263 -6.83 -14.39 -30.81
CA CYS A 263 -6.70 -13.74 -29.50
C CYS A 263 -5.24 -13.51 -29.08
N LYS A 264 -4.26 -14.11 -29.78
CA LYS A 264 -2.83 -13.87 -29.58
C LYS A 264 -2.29 -12.77 -30.50
N ARG A 265 -2.77 -12.69 -31.75
CA ARG A 265 -2.31 -11.73 -32.78
C ARG A 265 -2.90 -10.34 -32.58
N VAL A 266 -4.17 -10.22 -32.16
CA VAL A 266 -4.81 -8.91 -31.90
C VAL A 266 -4.06 -8.11 -30.82
N PRO A 267 -3.72 -8.67 -29.64
CA PRO A 267 -2.89 -7.98 -28.64
C PRO A 267 -1.55 -7.46 -29.18
N GLU A 268 -0.91 -8.20 -30.09
CA GLU A 268 0.36 -7.82 -30.68
C GLU A 268 0.22 -6.55 -31.53
N ILE A 269 -0.76 -6.53 -32.45
CA ILE A 269 -1.06 -5.36 -33.29
C ILE A 269 -1.48 -4.16 -32.42
N ALA A 270 -2.37 -4.40 -31.45
CA ALA A 270 -2.88 -3.37 -30.56
C ALA A 270 -1.75 -2.72 -29.73
N LYS A 271 -0.81 -3.53 -29.22
CA LYS A 271 0.36 -3.04 -28.49
C LYS A 271 1.30 -2.25 -29.38
N MET A 272 1.63 -2.75 -30.58
CA MET A 272 2.48 -2.03 -31.54
C MET A 272 1.88 -0.65 -31.90
N LEU A 273 0.56 -0.60 -32.13
CA LEU A 273 -0.14 0.65 -32.38
C LEU A 273 -0.15 1.59 -31.18
N LEU A 274 -0.36 1.06 -29.97
CA LEU A 274 -0.37 1.85 -28.74
C LEU A 274 1.00 2.47 -28.47
N ASP A 275 2.07 1.70 -28.63
CA ASP A 275 3.44 2.20 -28.50
C ASP A 275 3.74 3.28 -29.54
N LYS A 276 3.34 3.08 -30.80
CA LYS A 276 3.51 4.10 -31.84
C LYS A 276 2.67 5.35 -31.61
N ALA A 277 1.48 5.22 -31.02
CA ALA A 277 0.65 6.38 -30.69
C ALA A 277 1.26 7.17 -29.53
N ASN A 278 1.88 6.50 -28.56
CA ASN A 278 2.54 7.14 -27.42
C ASN A 278 3.87 7.82 -27.81
N GLU A 279 4.54 7.33 -28.85
CA GLU A 279 5.77 7.93 -29.42
C GLU A 279 5.50 9.04 -30.44
N ASP A 280 4.28 9.18 -30.95
CA ASP A 280 3.96 10.08 -32.07
C ASP A 280 3.82 11.54 -31.63
N GLU A 281 4.73 12.39 -32.09
CA GLU A 281 4.73 13.83 -31.83
C GLU A 281 3.80 14.63 -32.78
N THR A 282 3.07 13.95 -33.67
CA THR A 282 2.26 14.60 -34.73
C THR A 282 0.75 14.57 -34.46
N LEU A 283 0.10 13.46 -34.76
CA LEU A 283 -1.34 13.24 -34.61
C LEU A 283 -1.74 12.98 -33.14
N PHE A 284 -0.84 12.39 -32.36
CA PHE A 284 -1.07 11.95 -30.98
C PHE A 284 -0.23 12.71 -29.93
N LYS A 285 0.22 13.93 -30.26
CA LYS A 285 1.06 14.76 -29.37
C LYS A 285 0.54 14.96 -27.93
N ASP A 286 -0.80 14.97 -27.76
CA ASP A 286 -1.47 15.22 -26.48
C ASP A 286 -1.84 13.90 -25.77
N PHE A 287 -1.57 12.76 -26.40
CA PHE A 287 -1.83 11.44 -25.86
C PHE A 287 -0.58 10.89 -25.18
N HIS A 288 -0.73 10.59 -23.89
CA HIS A 288 0.29 9.90 -23.11
C HIS A 288 -0.33 8.71 -22.40
N PHE A 289 0.20 7.52 -22.67
CA PHE A 289 -0.20 6.28 -22.05
C PHE A 289 0.95 5.80 -21.16
N GLU A 290 0.90 6.16 -19.88
CA GLU A 290 1.96 5.84 -18.92
C GLU A 290 1.48 4.85 -17.84
N GLY A 291 2.44 4.15 -17.24
CA GLY A 291 2.22 3.24 -16.13
C GLY A 291 2.15 1.77 -16.57
N ALA A 292 3.00 0.93 -15.97
CA ALA A 292 3.07 -0.49 -16.26
C ALA A 292 1.71 -1.19 -16.08
N ASP A 293 0.92 -0.75 -15.09
CA ASP A 293 -0.40 -1.29 -14.83
C ASP A 293 -1.44 -0.97 -15.91
N ASN A 294 -1.40 0.23 -16.49
CA ASN A 294 -2.31 0.62 -17.58
C ASN A 294 -2.03 -0.22 -18.84
N TYR A 295 -0.74 -0.42 -19.15
CA TYR A 295 -0.31 -1.33 -20.21
C TYR A 295 -0.78 -2.76 -19.96
N ARG A 296 -0.64 -3.23 -18.73
CA ARG A 296 -1.11 -4.56 -18.34
C ARG A 296 -2.63 -4.69 -18.45
N ALA A 297 -3.39 -3.69 -18.02
CA ALA A 297 -4.84 -3.69 -18.15
C ALA A 297 -5.27 -3.72 -19.62
N PHE A 298 -4.58 -2.95 -20.48
CA PHE A 298 -4.82 -2.97 -21.92
C PHE A 298 -4.49 -4.32 -22.54
N GLU A 299 -3.33 -4.90 -22.20
CA GLU A 299 -2.93 -6.23 -22.67
C GLU A 299 -3.95 -7.30 -22.26
N ILE A 300 -4.34 -7.35 -20.98
CA ILE A 300 -5.36 -8.31 -20.50
C ILE A 300 -6.71 -8.08 -21.20
N GLY A 301 -7.13 -6.82 -21.36
CA GLY A 301 -8.35 -6.48 -22.09
C GLY A 301 -8.31 -6.95 -23.54
N SER A 302 -7.16 -6.81 -24.19
CA SER A 302 -6.96 -7.27 -25.57
C SER A 302 -6.97 -8.80 -25.70
N TRP A 303 -6.45 -9.54 -24.72
CA TRP A 303 -6.53 -11.01 -24.71
C TRP A 303 -7.95 -11.54 -24.47
N LEU A 304 -8.77 -10.77 -23.74
CA LEU A 304 -10.11 -11.20 -23.31
C LEU A 304 -11.26 -10.54 -24.09
N HIS A 305 -10.96 -9.76 -25.15
CA HIS A 305 -11.96 -9.02 -25.91
C HIS A 305 -13.10 -9.91 -26.44
N ASP A 306 -12.74 -11.13 -26.85
CA ASP A 306 -13.66 -12.12 -27.40
C ASP A 306 -14.15 -13.18 -26.41
N CYS A 307 -13.91 -13.02 -25.10
CA CYS A 307 -14.17 -14.09 -24.15
C CYS A 307 -15.64 -14.50 -24.03
N GLY A 308 -16.57 -13.61 -24.38
CA GLY A 308 -17.99 -13.91 -24.44
C GLY A 308 -18.41 -14.90 -25.54
N LYS A 309 -17.56 -15.16 -26.56
CA LYS A 309 -17.81 -16.21 -27.58
C LYS A 309 -17.95 -17.61 -26.96
N LEU A 310 -17.50 -17.79 -25.72
CA LEU A 310 -17.75 -19.00 -24.92
C LEU A 310 -19.25 -19.34 -24.86
N THR A 311 -20.13 -18.34 -24.85
CA THR A 311 -21.59 -18.54 -24.75
C THR A 311 -22.31 -18.61 -26.09
N THR A 312 -21.66 -18.20 -27.18
CA THR A 312 -22.26 -18.25 -28.52
C THR A 312 -22.22 -19.68 -29.07
N PRO A 313 -23.31 -20.21 -29.63
CA PRO A 313 -23.30 -21.53 -30.27
C PRO A 313 -22.42 -21.54 -31.53
N GLU A 314 -21.63 -22.61 -31.70
CA GLU A 314 -20.71 -22.79 -32.84
C GLU A 314 -21.44 -22.73 -34.18
N TYR A 315 -22.58 -23.41 -34.30
CA TYR A 315 -23.36 -23.43 -35.53
C TYR A 315 -23.92 -22.05 -35.95
N VAL A 316 -24.00 -21.09 -35.03
CA VAL A 316 -24.39 -19.70 -35.35
C VAL A 316 -23.16 -18.91 -35.78
N MET A 317 -22.03 -19.09 -35.10
CA MET A 317 -20.76 -18.44 -35.42
C MET A 317 -20.25 -18.82 -36.82
N ASP A 318 -20.33 -20.11 -37.15
CA ASP A 318 -19.76 -20.69 -38.37
C ASP A 318 -20.83 -20.94 -39.46
N LYS A 319 -22.02 -20.33 -39.30
CA LYS A 319 -23.17 -20.53 -40.18
C LYS A 319 -22.86 -20.16 -41.62
N SER A 320 -22.70 -21.18 -42.47
CA SER A 320 -22.24 -21.06 -43.85
C SER A 320 -23.38 -20.97 -44.86
N THR A 321 -24.57 -21.44 -44.52
CA THR A 321 -25.76 -21.37 -45.37
C THR A 321 -26.99 -20.94 -44.58
N LYS A 322 -28.01 -20.37 -45.24
CA LYS A 322 -29.19 -19.78 -44.60
C LYS A 322 -29.99 -20.78 -43.74
N LEU A 323 -30.09 -22.04 -44.17
CA LEU A 323 -30.86 -23.09 -43.49
C LEU A 323 -30.04 -23.94 -42.50
N GLU A 324 -28.78 -23.59 -42.31
CA GLU A 324 -27.90 -24.28 -41.37
C GLU A 324 -28.26 -23.98 -39.93
N THR A 325 -28.33 -25.06 -39.15
CA THR A 325 -28.52 -25.07 -37.70
C THR A 325 -27.41 -25.98 -37.15
N LEU A 326 -27.69 -26.87 -36.19
CA LEU A 326 -26.76 -27.97 -35.86
C LEU A 326 -26.41 -28.84 -37.08
N TYR A 327 -27.27 -28.87 -38.10
CA TYR A 327 -26.99 -29.40 -39.43
C TYR A 327 -27.71 -28.59 -40.50
N ASN A 328 -27.34 -28.81 -41.76
CA ASN A 328 -27.96 -28.13 -42.89
C ASN A 328 -29.31 -28.75 -43.29
N ARG A 329 -30.41 -28.01 -43.05
CA ARG A 329 -31.78 -28.50 -43.29
C ARG A 329 -32.19 -28.49 -44.77
N ILE A 330 -31.32 -28.06 -45.69
CA ILE A 330 -31.56 -28.19 -47.14
C ILE A 330 -31.84 -29.63 -47.56
N HIS A 331 -31.32 -30.62 -46.83
CA HIS A 331 -31.52 -32.03 -47.13
C HIS A 331 -32.95 -32.51 -46.81
N GLU A 332 -33.61 -31.92 -45.81
CA GLU A 332 -35.01 -32.19 -45.53
C GLU A 332 -35.90 -31.64 -46.64
N ILE A 333 -35.65 -30.40 -47.05
CA ILE A 333 -36.33 -29.77 -48.18
C ILE A 333 -36.12 -30.60 -49.44
N ARG A 334 -34.87 -31.01 -49.74
CA ARG A 334 -34.55 -31.88 -50.86
C ARG A 334 -35.38 -33.16 -50.82
N THR A 335 -35.52 -33.76 -49.64
CA THR A 335 -36.33 -34.97 -49.45
C THR A 335 -37.80 -34.73 -49.78
N ARG A 336 -38.36 -33.56 -49.44
CA ARG A 336 -39.74 -33.20 -49.81
C ARG A 336 -39.91 -33.02 -51.33
N PHE A 337 -38.94 -32.39 -52.02
CA PHE A 337 -38.93 -32.32 -53.48
C PHE A 337 -38.83 -33.71 -54.13
N GLU A 338 -38.01 -34.58 -53.57
CA GLU A 338 -37.87 -35.98 -53.97
C GLU A 338 -39.18 -36.76 -53.79
N VAL A 339 -39.96 -36.48 -52.74
CA VAL A 339 -41.31 -37.03 -52.54
C VAL A 339 -42.27 -36.50 -53.61
N LEU A 340 -42.32 -35.19 -53.85
CA LEU A 340 -43.18 -34.60 -54.89
C LEU A 340 -42.88 -35.16 -56.29
N LEU A 341 -41.60 -35.41 -56.60
CA LEU A 341 -41.20 -36.03 -57.86
C LEU A 341 -41.71 -37.48 -57.97
N ARG A 342 -41.68 -38.24 -56.88
CA ARG A 342 -42.24 -39.60 -56.81
C ARG A 342 -43.76 -39.57 -56.94
N ASP A 343 -44.43 -38.63 -56.27
CA ASP A 343 -45.89 -38.46 -56.35
C ASP A 343 -46.32 -38.10 -57.78
N ALA A 344 -45.59 -37.22 -58.46
CA ALA A 344 -45.83 -36.90 -59.87
C ALA A 344 -45.67 -38.14 -60.78
N LYS A 345 -44.70 -39.01 -60.49
CA LYS A 345 -44.50 -40.26 -61.23
C LYS A 345 -45.61 -41.29 -60.98
N ILE A 346 -46.06 -41.40 -59.73
CA ILE A 346 -47.19 -42.26 -59.35
C ILE A 346 -48.45 -41.76 -60.07
N HIS A 347 -48.72 -40.46 -60.05
CA HIS A 347 -49.86 -39.86 -60.72
C HIS A 347 -49.86 -40.12 -62.24
N GLU A 348 -48.69 -40.05 -62.90
CA GLU A 348 -48.56 -40.44 -64.31
C GLU A 348 -49.05 -41.88 -64.54
N TYR A 349 -48.59 -42.82 -63.73
CA TYR A 349 -49.00 -44.22 -63.84
C TYR A 349 -50.48 -44.42 -63.54
N GLU A 350 -51.03 -43.73 -62.54
CA GLU A 350 -52.46 -43.76 -62.21
C GLU A 350 -53.32 -43.29 -63.39
N VAL A 351 -52.94 -42.18 -64.04
CA VAL A 351 -53.63 -41.66 -65.23
C VAL A 351 -53.57 -42.66 -66.39
N ILE A 352 -52.41 -43.28 -66.62
CA ILE A 352 -52.25 -44.32 -67.66
C ILE A 352 -53.14 -45.53 -67.35
N LEU A 353 -53.15 -46.00 -66.10
CA LEU A 353 -53.95 -47.15 -65.66
C LEU A 353 -55.46 -46.87 -65.72
N ALA A 354 -55.88 -45.63 -65.50
CA ALA A 354 -57.27 -45.18 -65.63
C ALA A 354 -57.73 -45.05 -67.11
N GLY A 355 -56.87 -45.39 -68.08
CA GLY A 355 -57.18 -45.32 -69.52
C GLY A 355 -56.84 -43.98 -70.18
N GLY A 356 -56.09 -43.11 -69.51
CA GLY A 356 -55.59 -41.86 -70.07
C GLY A 356 -54.53 -42.07 -71.17
N GLU A 357 -54.37 -41.06 -72.04
CA GLU A 357 -53.35 -41.10 -73.10
C GLU A 357 -51.93 -41.05 -72.51
N ARG A 358 -51.14 -42.10 -72.78
CA ARG A 358 -49.78 -42.26 -72.25
C ARG A 358 -48.84 -41.12 -72.61
N GLU A 359 -48.92 -40.60 -73.84
CA GLU A 359 -48.05 -39.49 -74.27
C GLU A 359 -48.35 -38.20 -73.50
N LYS A 360 -49.64 -37.89 -73.28
CA LYS A 360 -50.04 -36.72 -72.49
C LYS A 360 -49.63 -36.85 -71.02
N ALA A 361 -49.81 -38.03 -70.43
CA ALA A 361 -49.39 -38.29 -69.05
C ALA A 361 -47.87 -38.12 -68.88
N ASN A 362 -47.07 -38.71 -69.77
CA ASN A 362 -45.61 -38.59 -69.72
C ASN A 362 -45.14 -37.14 -69.95
N ALA A 363 -45.78 -36.41 -70.86
CA ALA A 363 -45.47 -34.99 -71.08
C ALA A 363 -45.76 -34.13 -69.84
N ALA A 364 -46.88 -34.39 -69.13
CA ALA A 364 -47.22 -33.71 -67.88
C ALA A 364 -46.21 -34.02 -66.76
N TYR A 365 -45.77 -35.28 -66.66
CA TYR A 365 -44.73 -35.69 -65.71
C TYR A 365 -43.40 -34.99 -66.00
N GLU A 366 -42.90 -35.02 -67.24
CA GLU A 366 -41.61 -34.38 -67.57
C GLU A 366 -41.67 -32.85 -67.39
N ALA A 367 -42.82 -32.21 -67.65
CA ALA A 367 -43.02 -30.80 -67.32
C ALA A 367 -42.92 -30.53 -65.81
N THR A 368 -43.61 -31.32 -64.99
CA THR A 368 -43.60 -31.19 -63.52
C THR A 368 -42.21 -31.46 -62.95
N LYS A 369 -41.53 -32.50 -63.43
CA LYS A 369 -40.15 -32.82 -63.06
C LYS A 369 -39.19 -31.68 -63.36
N LYS A 370 -39.27 -31.11 -64.57
CA LYS A 370 -38.44 -29.96 -64.95
C LYS A 370 -38.68 -28.78 -64.00
N GLU A 371 -39.94 -28.46 -63.73
CA GLU A 371 -40.30 -27.37 -62.82
C GLU A 371 -39.76 -27.61 -61.39
N LEU A 372 -39.95 -28.81 -60.83
CA LEU A 372 -39.42 -29.15 -59.50
C LEU A 372 -37.89 -29.07 -59.42
N MET A 373 -37.19 -29.49 -60.47
CA MET A 373 -35.72 -29.40 -60.53
C MET A 373 -35.24 -27.95 -60.59
N GLU A 374 -35.92 -27.09 -61.37
CA GLU A 374 -35.61 -25.66 -61.47
C GLU A 374 -35.90 -24.93 -60.14
N GLU A 375 -37.04 -25.23 -59.50
CA GLU A 375 -37.41 -24.68 -58.20
C GLU A 375 -36.42 -25.08 -57.10
N PHE A 376 -36.05 -26.37 -57.01
CA PHE A 376 -35.07 -26.80 -56.02
C PHE A 376 -33.69 -26.17 -56.28
N ALA A 377 -33.28 -26.04 -57.55
CA ALA A 377 -32.03 -25.37 -57.88
C ALA A 377 -32.02 -23.90 -57.42
N LEU A 378 -33.15 -23.20 -57.52
CA LEU A 378 -33.31 -21.85 -56.98
C LEU A 378 -33.16 -21.85 -55.44
N ILE A 379 -33.87 -22.74 -54.73
CA ILE A 379 -33.77 -22.85 -53.27
C ILE A 379 -32.33 -23.16 -52.83
N ALA A 380 -31.65 -24.07 -53.52
CA ALA A 380 -30.27 -24.44 -53.24
C ALA A 380 -29.32 -23.25 -53.46
N LYS A 381 -29.50 -22.47 -54.54
CA LYS A 381 -28.73 -21.25 -54.80
C LYS A 381 -28.94 -20.23 -53.68
N VAL A 382 -30.19 -19.96 -53.31
CA VAL A 382 -30.52 -18.98 -52.27
C VAL A 382 -29.98 -19.39 -50.89
N ASN A 383 -30.00 -20.69 -50.59
CA ASN A 383 -29.46 -21.21 -49.33
C ASN A 383 -27.97 -20.87 -49.13
N ILE A 384 -27.17 -20.78 -50.21
CA ILE A 384 -25.75 -20.41 -50.11
C ILE A 384 -25.57 -18.97 -49.59
N GLY A 385 -26.48 -18.05 -49.91
CA GLY A 385 -26.49 -16.70 -49.34
C GLY A 385 -25.34 -15.78 -49.81
N ALA A 386 -24.74 -16.06 -50.97
CA ALA A 386 -23.63 -15.27 -51.52
C ALA A 386 -24.05 -13.92 -52.15
N GLU A 387 -25.28 -13.85 -52.69
CA GLU A 387 -25.80 -12.69 -53.42
C GLU A 387 -26.87 -11.95 -52.61
N TYR A 388 -27.05 -10.66 -52.91
CA TYR A 388 -28.17 -9.89 -52.38
C TYR A 388 -29.48 -10.46 -52.93
N MET A 389 -30.45 -10.68 -52.06
CA MET A 389 -31.75 -11.22 -52.45
C MET A 389 -32.73 -10.10 -52.77
N ASP A 390 -33.27 -10.11 -53.98
CA ASP A 390 -34.26 -9.11 -54.41
C ASP A 390 -35.71 -9.50 -54.03
N ALA A 391 -36.64 -8.56 -54.24
CA ALA A 391 -38.05 -8.78 -53.93
C ALA A 391 -38.72 -9.83 -54.83
N GLU A 392 -38.24 -9.99 -56.07
CA GLU A 392 -38.78 -10.95 -57.04
C GLU A 392 -38.39 -12.38 -56.66
N GLU A 393 -37.16 -12.60 -56.22
CA GLU A 393 -36.69 -13.87 -55.66
C GLU A 393 -37.48 -14.25 -54.40
N LYS A 394 -37.78 -13.28 -53.52
CA LYS A 394 -38.60 -13.54 -52.31
C LYS A 394 -40.00 -14.01 -52.69
N GLU A 395 -40.64 -13.36 -53.65
CA GLU A 395 -41.97 -13.76 -54.14
C GLU A 395 -41.93 -15.16 -54.77
N LYS A 396 -40.88 -15.48 -55.54
CA LYS A 396 -40.67 -16.83 -56.09
C LYS A 396 -40.55 -17.88 -55.00
N ILE A 397 -39.77 -17.63 -53.94
CA ILE A 397 -39.66 -18.58 -52.81
C ILE A 397 -40.99 -18.75 -52.11
N GLN A 398 -41.75 -17.68 -51.87
CA GLN A 398 -43.07 -17.78 -51.26
C GLN A 398 -44.04 -18.60 -52.12
N LYS A 399 -43.98 -18.45 -53.45
CA LYS A 399 -44.74 -19.27 -54.38
C LYS A 399 -44.35 -20.75 -54.29
N ILE A 400 -43.05 -21.06 -54.30
CA ILE A 400 -42.55 -22.44 -54.12
C ILE A 400 -42.98 -23.00 -52.77
N ALA A 401 -42.87 -22.21 -51.70
CA ALA A 401 -43.25 -22.59 -50.34
C ALA A 401 -44.73 -23.00 -50.25
N SER A 402 -45.61 -22.31 -50.99
CA SER A 402 -47.05 -22.57 -50.99
C SER A 402 -47.47 -23.91 -51.63
N ARG A 403 -46.57 -24.59 -52.34
CA ARG A 403 -46.83 -25.95 -52.84
C ARG A 403 -47.15 -26.88 -51.69
N GLU A 404 -48.08 -27.80 -51.91
CA GLU A 404 -48.47 -28.77 -50.88
C GLU A 404 -47.85 -30.13 -51.13
N TRP A 405 -47.47 -30.82 -50.07
CA TRP A 405 -47.12 -32.23 -50.07
C TRP A 405 -47.90 -32.96 -48.96
N VAL A 406 -48.00 -34.29 -49.06
CA VAL A 406 -48.83 -35.08 -48.13
C VAL A 406 -47.96 -35.81 -47.13
N ARG A 407 -48.13 -35.48 -45.85
CA ARG A 407 -47.53 -36.21 -44.73
C ARG A 407 -48.47 -37.34 -44.27
N ASN A 408 -47.97 -38.56 -44.35
CA ASN A 408 -48.68 -39.76 -43.91
C ASN A 408 -48.23 -40.27 -42.52
N PHE A 409 -47.07 -39.83 -42.04
CA PHE A 409 -46.48 -40.27 -40.78
C PHE A 409 -46.64 -39.21 -39.70
N ASP A 410 -46.97 -39.64 -38.48
CA ASP A 410 -47.02 -38.77 -37.30
C ASP A 410 -45.62 -38.21 -36.99
N ASN A 411 -45.51 -36.88 -36.92
CA ASN A 411 -44.28 -36.14 -36.67
C ASN A 411 -44.01 -35.94 -35.17
N THR A 412 -44.90 -36.38 -34.29
CA THR A 412 -44.73 -36.30 -32.83
C THR A 412 -44.09 -37.54 -32.22
N ILE A 413 -44.15 -38.67 -32.94
CA ILE A 413 -43.55 -39.94 -32.50
C ILE A 413 -42.03 -39.82 -32.59
N GLY A 414 -41.34 -40.12 -31.49
CA GLY A 414 -39.88 -40.05 -31.39
C GLY A 414 -39.32 -38.71 -30.90
N LEU A 415 -40.17 -37.69 -30.71
CA LEU A 415 -39.75 -36.40 -30.16
C LEU A 415 -39.50 -36.45 -28.64
N SER A 416 -38.53 -35.66 -28.20
CA SER A 416 -38.28 -35.35 -26.78
C SER A 416 -39.42 -34.54 -26.16
N GLN A 417 -39.43 -34.42 -24.83
CA GLN A 417 -40.47 -33.64 -24.13
C GLN A 417 -40.48 -32.17 -24.58
N GLU A 418 -39.30 -31.53 -24.67
CA GLU A 418 -39.17 -30.13 -25.08
C GLU A 418 -39.62 -29.89 -26.53
N GLU A 419 -39.34 -30.82 -27.45
CA GLU A 419 -39.83 -30.74 -28.83
C GLU A 419 -41.35 -30.90 -28.92
N ARG A 420 -41.94 -31.79 -28.10
CA ARG A 420 -43.39 -31.96 -28.04
C ARG A 420 -44.09 -30.74 -27.47
N GLU A 421 -43.55 -30.13 -26.41
CA GLU A 421 -44.12 -28.92 -25.82
C GLU A 421 -44.13 -27.74 -26.81
N ARG A 422 -43.19 -27.71 -27.75
CA ARG A 422 -43.14 -26.72 -28.84
C ARG A 422 -44.17 -26.97 -29.94
N LEU A 423 -44.63 -28.21 -30.11
CA LEU A 423 -45.75 -28.54 -30.97
C LEU A 423 -47.02 -28.35 -30.14
N HIS A 424 -47.68 -27.21 -30.29
CA HIS A 424 -49.01 -27.03 -29.71
C HIS A 424 -49.93 -28.19 -30.16
N GLU A 425 -50.79 -28.66 -29.25
CA GLU A 425 -51.71 -29.80 -29.39
C GLU A 425 -52.70 -29.66 -30.58
N GLU A 426 -52.20 -29.62 -31.81
CA GLU A 426 -53.02 -29.72 -32.99
C GLU A 426 -53.45 -31.17 -33.17
N SER A 427 -54.75 -31.40 -33.25
CA SER A 427 -55.33 -32.70 -33.55
C SER A 427 -54.78 -33.21 -34.89
N ILE A 428 -53.95 -34.26 -34.81
CA ILE A 428 -53.27 -34.82 -35.97
C ILE A 428 -54.24 -35.74 -36.72
N SER A 429 -54.99 -35.20 -37.68
CA SER A 429 -55.69 -36.04 -38.65
C SER A 429 -54.73 -36.39 -39.78
N LEU A 430 -54.29 -37.65 -39.84
CA LEU A 430 -53.48 -38.17 -40.94
C LEU A 430 -54.39 -38.84 -42.00
N PRO A 431 -54.08 -38.71 -43.31
CA PRO A 431 -52.98 -37.94 -43.89
C PRO A 431 -53.23 -36.43 -43.86
N GLN A 432 -52.17 -35.63 -43.68
CA GLN A 432 -52.23 -34.17 -43.61
C GLN A 432 -51.52 -33.53 -44.79
N ARG A 433 -52.13 -32.50 -45.39
CA ARG A 433 -51.49 -31.65 -46.40
C ARG A 433 -50.69 -30.56 -45.70
N GLU A 434 -49.42 -30.43 -46.07
CA GLU A 434 -48.50 -29.42 -45.53
C GLU A 434 -47.88 -28.62 -46.66
N LYS A 435 -47.46 -27.40 -46.36
CA LYS A 435 -46.65 -26.59 -47.27
C LYS A 435 -45.27 -27.23 -47.48
N LEU A 436 -44.71 -27.04 -48.66
CA LEU A 436 -43.41 -27.58 -49.06
C LEU A 436 -42.29 -26.97 -48.22
N LEU A 437 -42.36 -25.66 -48.02
CA LEU A 437 -41.54 -24.89 -47.09
C LEU A 437 -42.45 -24.18 -46.10
N ASP A 438 -42.13 -24.23 -44.82
CA ASP A 438 -43.01 -23.66 -43.80
C ASP A 438 -42.27 -23.06 -42.61
N ASP A 439 -42.82 -21.95 -42.12
CA ASP A 439 -42.37 -21.28 -40.89
C ASP A 439 -43.23 -21.79 -39.73
N LYS A 440 -43.00 -23.04 -39.32
CA LYS A 440 -43.78 -23.72 -38.28
C LYS A 440 -43.60 -23.05 -36.92
N VAL A 441 -44.62 -23.12 -36.06
CA VAL A 441 -44.54 -22.62 -34.68
C VAL A 441 -43.42 -23.32 -33.88
N SER A 442 -43.18 -24.61 -34.16
CA SER A 442 -42.08 -25.37 -33.55
C SER A 442 -40.68 -24.89 -33.96
N HIS A 443 -40.55 -24.11 -35.04
CA HIS A 443 -39.29 -23.50 -35.44
C HIS A 443 -38.93 -22.26 -34.60
N ILE A 444 -39.87 -21.76 -33.82
CA ILE A 444 -39.68 -20.56 -33.00
C ILE A 444 -39.29 -20.96 -31.57
N ILE A 445 -38.11 -20.53 -31.14
CA ILE A 445 -37.63 -20.74 -29.76
C ILE A 445 -37.77 -19.42 -29.00
N LYS A 446 -38.66 -19.40 -28.00
CA LYS A 446 -38.92 -18.22 -27.19
C LYS A 446 -37.77 -17.93 -26.24
N ARG A 447 -37.47 -16.65 -26.05
CA ARG A 447 -36.50 -16.19 -25.04
C ARG A 447 -37.12 -16.28 -23.66
N ILE A 448 -36.49 -17.02 -22.76
CA ILE A 448 -36.96 -17.25 -21.39
C ILE A 448 -36.04 -16.49 -20.41
N ASN A 449 -36.60 -15.87 -19.37
CA ASN A 449 -35.87 -15.22 -18.28
C ASN A 449 -34.95 -14.05 -18.67
N PHE A 450 -35.26 -13.29 -19.72
CA PHE A 450 -34.49 -12.09 -20.06
C PHE A 450 -34.90 -10.88 -19.21
N ASP A 451 -33.96 -10.35 -18.43
CA ASP A 451 -34.16 -9.14 -17.63
C ASP A 451 -33.87 -7.87 -18.45
N TYR A 452 -34.92 -7.33 -19.07
CA TYR A 452 -34.84 -6.09 -19.85
C TYR A 452 -34.47 -4.86 -19.02
N GLU A 453 -34.80 -4.83 -17.72
CA GLU A 453 -34.51 -3.70 -16.85
C GLU A 453 -33.04 -3.69 -16.44
N ALA A 454 -32.47 -4.85 -16.12
CA ALA A 454 -31.02 -4.99 -15.92
C ALA A 454 -30.25 -4.64 -17.20
N TYR A 455 -30.69 -5.15 -18.35
CA TYR A 455 -30.05 -4.88 -19.65
C TYR A 455 -29.93 -3.38 -19.95
N LYS A 456 -31.00 -2.61 -19.72
CA LYS A 456 -30.99 -1.14 -19.90
C LYS A 456 -30.14 -0.43 -18.85
N ARG A 457 -30.16 -0.88 -17.60
CA ARG A 457 -29.38 -0.30 -16.49
C ARG A 457 -27.87 -0.42 -16.72
N GLU A 458 -27.44 -1.51 -17.35
CA GLU A 458 -26.05 -1.78 -17.75
C GLU A 458 -25.60 -0.97 -18.98
N GLY A 459 -26.53 -0.19 -19.57
CA GLY A 459 -26.26 0.76 -20.65
C GLY A 459 -26.27 0.15 -22.06
N PHE A 460 -26.69 -1.11 -22.21
CA PHE A 460 -26.76 -1.77 -23.51
C PHE A 460 -27.91 -1.24 -24.36
N LYS A 461 -27.64 -1.00 -25.66
CA LYS A 461 -28.58 -0.38 -26.61
C LYS A 461 -28.81 -1.22 -27.88
N LEU A 462 -28.36 -2.47 -27.88
CA LEU A 462 -28.66 -3.40 -28.96
C LEU A 462 -30.15 -3.76 -28.93
N GLU A 463 -30.75 -3.88 -30.11
CA GLU A 463 -32.13 -4.33 -30.21
C GLU A 463 -32.18 -5.83 -29.94
N VAL A 464 -32.92 -6.22 -28.91
CA VAL A 464 -33.08 -7.62 -28.51
C VAL A 464 -34.28 -8.20 -29.28
N PRO A 465 -34.08 -9.21 -30.13
CA PRO A 465 -35.17 -9.87 -30.84
C PRO A 465 -36.15 -10.52 -29.86
N GLU A 466 -37.42 -10.61 -30.27
CA GLU A 466 -38.49 -11.24 -29.49
C GLU A 466 -38.17 -12.71 -29.15
N TYR A 467 -37.63 -13.43 -30.14
CA TYR A 467 -37.28 -14.84 -30.04
C TYR A 467 -35.79 -15.01 -29.76
N GLU A 468 -35.46 -16.13 -29.13
CA GLU A 468 -34.08 -16.56 -28.93
C GLU A 468 -33.51 -17.09 -30.25
N TYR A 469 -34.31 -17.89 -30.97
CA TYR A 469 -34.00 -18.38 -32.31
C TYR A 469 -35.27 -18.45 -33.15
N ASN A 470 -35.16 -18.10 -34.43
CA ASN A 470 -36.20 -18.31 -35.43
C ASN A 470 -35.65 -19.20 -36.55
N LEU A 471 -36.06 -20.46 -36.53
CA LEU A 471 -35.61 -21.48 -37.47
C LEU A 471 -36.57 -21.66 -38.65
N GLY A 472 -37.45 -20.70 -38.94
CA GLY A 472 -38.39 -20.79 -40.07
C GLY A 472 -37.67 -21.01 -41.40
N GLU A 473 -38.15 -21.93 -42.24
CA GLU A 473 -37.49 -22.26 -43.50
C GLU A 473 -37.56 -21.09 -44.49
N VAL A 474 -38.75 -20.51 -44.66
CA VAL A 474 -38.98 -19.38 -45.57
C VAL A 474 -38.35 -18.13 -44.99
N TYR A 475 -38.52 -17.89 -43.68
CA TYR A 475 -37.89 -16.78 -42.97
C TYR A 475 -36.37 -16.75 -43.18
N ASN A 476 -35.68 -17.88 -42.98
CA ASN A 476 -34.24 -17.96 -43.15
C ASN A 476 -33.82 -17.81 -44.62
N LEU A 477 -34.52 -18.45 -45.56
CA LEU A 477 -34.20 -18.32 -47.00
C LEU A 477 -34.36 -16.87 -47.50
N CYS A 478 -35.32 -16.13 -46.95
CA CYS A 478 -35.64 -14.75 -47.33
C CYS A 478 -34.74 -13.67 -46.69
N VAL A 479 -33.69 -14.05 -45.96
CA VAL A 479 -32.68 -13.11 -45.45
C VAL A 479 -32.02 -12.37 -46.63
N GLU A 480 -31.99 -11.03 -46.59
CA GLU A 480 -31.57 -10.19 -47.72
C GLU A 480 -30.07 -10.23 -47.98
N ARG A 481 -29.27 -10.30 -46.90
CA ARG A 481 -27.81 -10.20 -46.95
C ARG A 481 -27.16 -11.22 -46.03
N GLY A 482 -26.29 -12.05 -46.61
CA GLY A 482 -25.58 -13.09 -45.89
C GLY A 482 -26.49 -14.23 -45.44
N THR A 483 -26.06 -14.93 -44.40
CA THR A 483 -26.67 -16.19 -43.93
C THR A 483 -27.42 -16.06 -42.61
N LEU A 484 -27.23 -14.94 -41.91
CA LEU A 484 -27.69 -14.74 -40.53
C LEU A 484 -28.99 -13.95 -40.50
N ASN A 485 -30.00 -14.52 -39.85
CA ASN A 485 -31.24 -13.81 -39.52
C ASN A 485 -31.04 -12.83 -38.33
N ALA A 486 -32.11 -12.14 -37.90
CA ALA A 486 -32.02 -11.13 -36.85
C ALA A 486 -31.60 -11.73 -35.49
N GLU A 487 -32.18 -12.87 -35.13
CA GLU A 487 -31.91 -13.62 -33.90
C GLU A 487 -30.45 -14.11 -33.85
N GLU A 488 -29.97 -14.71 -34.92
CA GLU A 488 -28.60 -15.20 -35.05
C GLU A 488 -27.57 -14.08 -35.06
N ARG A 489 -27.88 -12.96 -35.75
CA ARG A 489 -27.04 -11.77 -35.73
C ARG A 489 -26.92 -11.19 -34.34
N TYR A 490 -28.04 -11.09 -33.61
CA TYR A 490 -28.02 -10.69 -32.21
C TYR A 490 -27.18 -11.66 -31.37
N LYS A 491 -27.30 -12.97 -31.58
CA LYS A 491 -26.50 -13.98 -30.85
C LYS A 491 -25.01 -13.86 -31.08
N ILE A 492 -24.60 -13.51 -32.30
CA ILE A 492 -23.20 -13.16 -32.57
C ILE A 492 -22.85 -11.90 -31.80
N GLN A 493 -23.58 -10.80 -31.96
CA GLN A 493 -23.26 -9.52 -31.29
C GLN A 493 -23.30 -9.58 -29.75
N GLU A 494 -24.10 -10.49 -29.19
CA GLU A 494 -24.23 -10.73 -27.76
C GLU A 494 -22.92 -11.21 -27.12
N HIS A 495 -21.94 -11.71 -27.90
CA HIS A 495 -20.64 -12.10 -27.34
C HIS A 495 -19.96 -10.91 -26.63
N VAL A 496 -20.04 -9.68 -27.15
CA VAL A 496 -19.42 -8.51 -26.51
C VAL A 496 -20.13 -8.16 -25.20
N ILE A 497 -21.46 -8.32 -25.17
CA ILE A 497 -22.26 -8.13 -23.95
C ILE A 497 -21.82 -9.15 -22.91
N MET A 498 -21.62 -10.40 -23.32
CA MET A 498 -21.16 -11.45 -22.42
C MET A 498 -19.72 -11.22 -21.96
N THR A 499 -18.82 -10.74 -22.84
CA THR A 499 -17.45 -10.32 -22.46
C THR A 499 -17.52 -9.30 -21.32
N ILE A 500 -18.31 -8.23 -21.49
CA ILE A 500 -18.46 -7.19 -20.46
C ILE A 500 -19.02 -7.79 -19.16
N LYS A 501 -20.10 -8.57 -19.23
CA LYS A 501 -20.73 -9.18 -18.05
C LYS A 501 -19.81 -10.13 -17.29
N MET A 502 -19.02 -10.93 -18.00
CA MET A 502 -18.07 -11.85 -17.39
C MET A 502 -16.93 -11.09 -16.71
N LEU A 503 -16.36 -10.09 -17.39
CA LEU A 503 -15.22 -9.34 -16.87
C LEU A 503 -15.61 -8.39 -15.73
N GLU A 504 -16.79 -7.76 -15.77
CA GLU A 504 -17.28 -6.92 -14.67
C GLU A 504 -17.58 -7.71 -13.37
N GLN A 505 -17.72 -9.04 -13.45
CA GLN A 505 -17.85 -9.91 -12.28
C GLN A 505 -16.51 -10.27 -11.63
N ILE A 506 -15.40 -10.08 -12.34
CA ILE A 506 -14.06 -10.36 -11.80
C ILE A 506 -13.68 -9.21 -10.85
N PRO A 507 -13.24 -9.50 -9.61
CA PRO A 507 -12.83 -8.48 -8.65
C PRO A 507 -11.43 -7.94 -8.98
N PHE A 508 -11.32 -7.22 -10.11
CA PHE A 508 -10.06 -6.63 -10.53
C PHE A 508 -9.54 -5.65 -9.48
N PRO A 509 -8.22 -5.64 -9.22
CA PRO A 509 -7.61 -4.58 -8.43
C PRO A 509 -7.76 -3.24 -9.16
N LYS A 510 -7.65 -2.12 -8.44
CA LYS A 510 -7.91 -0.76 -8.97
C LYS A 510 -7.11 -0.47 -10.24
N GLU A 511 -5.90 -0.99 -10.30
CA GLU A 511 -4.95 -0.86 -11.40
C GLU A 511 -5.42 -1.55 -12.69
N LEU A 512 -6.29 -2.57 -12.59
CA LEU A 512 -6.83 -3.33 -13.72
C LEU A 512 -8.32 -3.06 -13.98
N GLN A 513 -8.91 -2.04 -13.35
CA GLN A 513 -10.35 -1.75 -13.45
C GLN A 513 -10.85 -1.46 -14.87
N ASN A 514 -9.94 -1.08 -15.78
CA ASN A 514 -10.28 -0.74 -17.18
C ASN A 514 -10.32 -1.97 -18.10
N VAL A 515 -9.96 -3.16 -17.63
CA VAL A 515 -9.97 -4.40 -18.44
C VAL A 515 -11.32 -4.63 -19.15
N PRO A 516 -12.49 -4.60 -18.45
CA PRO A 516 -13.79 -4.82 -19.12
C PRO A 516 -14.08 -3.77 -20.19
N LYS A 517 -13.61 -2.53 -19.98
CA LYS A 517 -13.80 -1.42 -20.92
C LYS A 517 -12.99 -1.67 -22.20
N TYR A 518 -11.69 -1.96 -22.10
CA TYR A 518 -10.86 -2.27 -23.27
C TYR A 518 -11.34 -3.50 -24.04
N ALA A 519 -11.78 -4.54 -23.33
CA ALA A 519 -12.31 -5.75 -23.93
C ALA A 519 -13.68 -5.53 -24.60
N GLY A 520 -14.53 -4.64 -24.07
CA GLY A 520 -15.95 -4.55 -24.41
C GLY A 520 -16.32 -3.54 -25.52
N THR A 521 -15.37 -2.79 -26.07
CA THR A 521 -15.69 -1.67 -26.99
C THR A 521 -15.11 -1.83 -28.39
N HIS A 522 -14.44 -2.94 -28.71
CA HIS A 522 -13.78 -3.17 -30.00
C HIS A 522 -14.77 -3.25 -31.20
N HIS A 523 -16.08 -3.37 -30.93
CA HIS A 523 -17.15 -3.32 -31.93
C HIS A 523 -17.97 -2.03 -31.93
N GLU A 524 -17.58 -1.03 -31.13
CA GLU A 524 -18.16 0.31 -31.18
C GLU A 524 -17.63 1.10 -32.39
N THR A 525 -18.41 2.04 -32.91
CA THR A 525 -18.02 2.90 -34.04
C THR A 525 -18.00 4.37 -33.61
N LEU A 526 -17.30 5.24 -34.34
CA LEU A 526 -17.17 6.65 -33.95
C LEU A 526 -18.50 7.43 -34.02
N VAL A 527 -19.44 6.95 -34.83
CA VAL A 527 -20.77 7.56 -35.04
C VAL A 527 -21.89 6.93 -34.21
N GLY A 528 -21.59 6.01 -33.28
CA GLY A 528 -22.60 5.38 -32.43
C GLY A 528 -23.52 4.38 -33.14
N THR A 529 -23.08 3.84 -34.28
CA THR A 529 -23.78 2.75 -35.00
C THR A 529 -23.32 1.36 -34.56
N GLY A 530 -22.20 1.28 -33.83
CA GLY A 530 -21.64 0.05 -33.28
C GLY A 530 -22.42 -0.55 -32.11
N TYR A 531 -21.82 -1.53 -31.44
CA TYR A 531 -22.45 -2.26 -30.34
C TYR A 531 -21.43 -2.60 -29.24
N PRO A 532 -21.87 -2.84 -27.99
CA PRO A 532 -23.25 -3.00 -27.54
C PRO A 532 -23.92 -1.77 -26.91
N ARG A 533 -23.16 -0.70 -26.62
CA ARG A 533 -23.65 0.52 -25.96
C ARG A 533 -23.88 1.68 -26.94
N LYS A 534 -23.48 1.53 -28.22
CA LYS A 534 -23.60 2.58 -29.26
C LYS A 534 -22.90 3.85 -28.79
N LEU A 535 -21.62 3.71 -28.49
CA LEU A 535 -20.74 4.78 -28.04
C LEU A 535 -20.31 5.65 -29.20
N THR A 536 -20.04 6.93 -28.94
CA THR A 536 -19.53 7.89 -29.93
C THR A 536 -18.02 8.05 -29.79
N GLN A 537 -17.40 8.77 -30.74
CA GLN A 537 -15.97 9.08 -30.69
C GLN A 537 -15.54 9.69 -29.35
N GLU A 538 -16.37 10.58 -28.77
CA GLU A 538 -16.11 11.26 -27.51
C GLU A 538 -16.13 10.32 -26.30
N ASP A 539 -16.87 9.21 -26.38
CA ASP A 539 -16.98 8.22 -25.31
C ASP A 539 -15.80 7.23 -25.32
N LEU A 540 -15.19 7.03 -26.49
CA LEU A 540 -14.11 6.06 -26.72
C LEU A 540 -12.73 6.70 -26.55
N SER A 541 -11.91 6.13 -25.68
CA SER A 541 -10.50 6.49 -25.55
C SER A 541 -9.67 5.94 -26.72
N ILE A 542 -8.46 6.48 -26.90
CA ILE A 542 -7.54 6.03 -27.97
C ILE A 542 -7.25 4.52 -27.88
N PRO A 543 -6.92 3.93 -26.72
CA PRO A 543 -6.72 2.48 -26.62
C PRO A 543 -7.93 1.66 -27.10
N GLU A 544 -9.16 2.08 -26.80
CA GLU A 544 -10.37 1.39 -27.26
C GLU A 544 -10.54 1.45 -28.78
N ARG A 545 -10.21 2.60 -29.39
CA ARG A 545 -10.24 2.75 -30.85
C ARG A 545 -9.10 1.97 -31.52
N ILE A 546 -7.94 1.86 -30.87
CA ILE A 546 -6.82 1.00 -31.33
C ILE A 546 -7.26 -0.46 -31.36
N MET A 547 -7.97 -0.94 -30.33
CA MET A 547 -8.49 -2.31 -30.30
C MET A 547 -9.39 -2.62 -31.49
N ALA A 548 -10.30 -1.72 -31.85
CA ALA A 548 -11.18 -1.89 -33.02
C ALA A 548 -10.38 -2.00 -34.32
N VAL A 549 -9.35 -1.16 -34.51
CA VAL A 549 -8.48 -1.20 -35.70
C VAL A 549 -7.68 -2.50 -35.76
N ALA A 550 -7.11 -2.93 -34.62
CA ALA A 550 -6.33 -4.16 -34.53
C ALA A 550 -7.18 -5.40 -34.84
N ASP A 551 -8.36 -5.51 -34.21
CA ASP A 551 -9.30 -6.62 -34.42
C ASP A 551 -9.77 -6.70 -35.89
N ILE A 552 -10.20 -5.58 -36.48
CA ILE A 552 -10.66 -5.55 -37.88
C ILE A 552 -9.54 -5.96 -38.83
N PHE A 553 -8.32 -5.45 -38.64
CA PHE A 553 -7.21 -5.77 -39.53
C PHE A 553 -6.81 -7.24 -39.46
N GLU A 554 -6.71 -7.77 -38.23
CA GLU A 554 -6.45 -9.19 -38.01
C GLU A 554 -7.53 -10.03 -38.71
N ALA A 555 -8.80 -9.72 -38.46
CA ALA A 555 -9.93 -10.48 -39.00
C ALA A 555 -10.02 -10.47 -40.53
N LEU A 556 -9.54 -9.40 -41.20
CA LEU A 556 -9.49 -9.29 -42.66
C LEU A 556 -8.32 -10.08 -43.27
N THR A 557 -7.20 -10.15 -42.57
CA THR A 557 -5.95 -10.74 -43.06
C THR A 557 -5.77 -12.21 -42.67
N ALA A 558 -6.51 -12.68 -41.67
CA ALA A 558 -6.57 -14.07 -41.21
C ALA A 558 -6.80 -15.08 -42.35
N SER A 559 -5.87 -16.04 -42.52
CA SER A 559 -5.89 -17.05 -43.58
C SER A 559 -6.47 -18.41 -43.16
N ASP A 560 -6.75 -18.56 -41.87
CA ASP A 560 -7.25 -19.75 -41.18
C ASP A 560 -8.79 -19.90 -41.23
N ARG A 561 -9.51 -18.98 -41.88
CA ARG A 561 -10.98 -19.05 -42.05
C ARG A 561 -11.37 -19.83 -43.31
N PRO A 562 -11.98 -21.03 -43.22
CA PRO A 562 -12.19 -21.95 -44.35
C PRO A 562 -13.26 -21.46 -45.33
N TYR A 563 -14.13 -20.55 -44.91
CA TYR A 563 -15.26 -20.08 -45.70
C TYR A 563 -14.93 -18.84 -46.55
N LYS A 564 -13.76 -18.23 -46.35
CA LYS A 564 -13.34 -17.03 -47.09
C LYS A 564 -11.86 -17.13 -47.46
N LYS A 565 -11.56 -16.89 -48.74
CA LYS A 565 -10.17 -16.70 -49.17
C LYS A 565 -9.58 -15.50 -48.42
N ALA A 566 -8.42 -15.70 -47.81
CA ALA A 566 -7.67 -14.65 -47.13
C ALA A 566 -7.46 -13.46 -48.07
N LYS A 567 -7.64 -12.24 -47.57
CA LYS A 567 -7.44 -11.02 -48.36
C LYS A 567 -5.97 -10.67 -48.44
N THR A 568 -5.59 -9.96 -49.50
CA THR A 568 -4.25 -9.37 -49.58
C THR A 568 -4.14 -8.17 -48.65
N LEU A 569 -2.91 -7.71 -48.42
CA LEU A 569 -2.63 -6.54 -47.59
C LEU A 569 -3.30 -5.29 -48.16
N TRP A 570 -3.19 -5.07 -49.47
CA TRP A 570 -3.86 -3.95 -50.15
C TRP A 570 -5.37 -4.02 -50.03
N GLU A 571 -5.99 -5.19 -50.26
CA GLU A 571 -7.44 -5.35 -50.17
C GLU A 571 -7.94 -5.05 -48.75
N SER A 572 -7.24 -5.55 -47.73
CA SER A 572 -7.59 -5.35 -46.32
C SER A 572 -7.52 -3.88 -45.93
N LEU A 573 -6.42 -3.20 -46.26
CA LEU A 573 -6.24 -1.78 -45.99
C LEU A 573 -7.20 -0.90 -46.81
N HIS A 574 -7.53 -1.31 -48.03
CA HIS A 574 -8.53 -0.61 -48.84
C HIS A 574 -9.92 -0.69 -48.21
N ILE A 575 -10.34 -1.87 -47.73
CA ILE A 575 -11.61 -2.00 -46.98
C ILE A 575 -11.60 -1.12 -45.73
N MET A 576 -10.51 -1.15 -44.95
CA MET A 576 -10.38 -0.28 -43.78
C MET A 576 -10.45 1.21 -44.16
N SER A 577 -9.89 1.63 -45.29
CA SER A 577 -10.00 3.01 -45.77
C SER A 577 -11.45 3.44 -46.05
N LEU A 578 -12.30 2.51 -46.51
CA LEU A 578 -13.75 2.76 -46.65
C LEU A 578 -14.42 2.86 -45.28
N MET A 579 -14.02 2.00 -44.32
CA MET A 579 -14.52 2.06 -42.95
C MET A 579 -14.13 3.36 -42.23
N VAL A 580 -12.98 3.96 -42.56
CA VAL A 580 -12.62 5.31 -42.09
C VAL A 580 -13.58 6.36 -42.64
N LYS A 581 -13.94 6.29 -43.93
CA LYS A 581 -14.90 7.23 -44.56
C LYS A 581 -16.28 7.13 -43.94
N ASP A 582 -16.70 5.92 -43.62
CA ASP A 582 -17.95 5.63 -42.93
C ASP A 582 -17.88 5.94 -41.42
N GLN A 583 -16.72 6.40 -40.92
CA GLN A 583 -16.44 6.71 -39.52
C GLN A 583 -16.69 5.51 -38.58
N HIS A 584 -16.46 4.29 -39.10
CA HIS A 584 -16.46 3.08 -38.28
C HIS A 584 -15.18 2.96 -37.46
N ILE A 585 -14.05 3.40 -38.00
CA ILE A 585 -12.75 3.38 -37.34
C ILE A 585 -12.06 4.74 -37.40
N ASP A 586 -11.13 4.99 -36.47
CA ASP A 586 -10.45 6.27 -36.32
C ASP A 586 -9.43 6.54 -37.43
N LYS A 587 -9.62 7.66 -38.12
CA LYS A 587 -8.74 8.14 -39.20
C LYS A 587 -7.30 8.32 -38.75
N ASN A 588 -7.08 8.93 -37.58
CA ASN A 588 -5.74 9.24 -37.10
C ASN A 588 -4.99 7.96 -36.74
N ILE A 589 -5.68 6.99 -36.12
CA ILE A 589 -5.10 5.67 -35.81
C ILE A 589 -4.80 4.92 -37.11
N PHE A 590 -5.68 4.93 -38.10
CA PHE A 590 -5.43 4.30 -39.40
C PHE A 590 -4.25 4.93 -40.15
N VAL A 591 -4.14 6.27 -40.14
CA VAL A 591 -2.99 6.96 -40.74
C VAL A 591 -1.69 6.63 -40.00
N LEU A 592 -1.71 6.57 -38.67
CA LEU A 592 -0.57 6.14 -37.86
C LEU A 592 -0.18 4.70 -38.18
N PHE A 593 -1.16 3.79 -38.30
CA PHE A 593 -0.95 2.38 -38.64
C PHE A 593 -0.18 2.23 -39.96
N LEU A 594 -0.53 3.04 -40.96
CA LEU A 594 0.15 3.05 -42.25
C LEU A 594 1.54 3.70 -42.18
N ARG A 595 1.68 4.88 -41.58
CA ARG A 595 2.94 5.64 -41.55
C ARG A 595 4.02 4.98 -40.68
N SER A 596 3.61 4.35 -39.59
CA SER A 596 4.52 3.64 -38.69
C SER A 596 5.01 2.31 -39.27
N GLY A 597 4.34 1.79 -40.30
CA GLY A 597 4.66 0.49 -40.90
C GLY A 597 4.23 -0.72 -40.07
N VAL A 598 3.43 -0.54 -39.01
CA VAL A 598 2.97 -1.64 -38.14
C VAL A 598 2.23 -2.72 -38.94
N TYR A 599 1.40 -2.32 -39.91
CA TYR A 599 0.69 -3.26 -40.79
C TYR A 599 1.66 -4.20 -41.53
N LEU A 600 2.83 -3.70 -41.93
CA LEU A 600 3.84 -4.44 -42.69
C LEU A 600 4.74 -5.26 -41.77
N GLU A 601 5.06 -4.74 -40.59
CA GLU A 601 5.78 -5.48 -39.55
C GLU A 601 4.98 -6.72 -39.13
N TYR A 602 3.69 -6.55 -38.83
CA TYR A 602 2.77 -7.65 -38.57
C TYR A 602 2.68 -8.61 -39.75
N ALA A 603 2.49 -8.10 -40.97
CA ALA A 603 2.34 -8.93 -42.16
C ALA A 603 3.55 -9.85 -42.39
N LYS A 604 4.77 -9.33 -42.20
CA LYS A 604 6.01 -10.12 -42.33
C LYS A 604 6.16 -11.20 -41.26
N ALA A 605 5.56 -11.01 -40.09
CA ALA A 605 5.64 -11.97 -38.99
C ALA A 605 4.58 -13.09 -39.10
N HIS A 606 3.37 -12.76 -39.59
CA HIS A 606 2.21 -13.65 -39.45
C HIS A 606 1.49 -14.03 -40.74
N LEU A 607 1.67 -13.29 -41.85
CA LEU A 607 0.96 -13.56 -43.11
C LEU A 607 1.81 -14.38 -44.08
N CYS A 608 1.13 -15.11 -44.97
CA CYS A 608 1.81 -15.83 -46.05
C CYS A 608 2.38 -14.85 -47.09
N GLU A 609 3.48 -15.22 -47.75
CA GLU A 609 4.14 -14.35 -48.75
C GLU A 609 3.19 -13.93 -49.88
N GLU A 610 2.23 -14.78 -50.26
CA GLU A 610 1.26 -14.48 -51.31
C GLU A 610 0.22 -13.41 -50.93
N GLN A 611 0.06 -13.12 -49.63
CA GLN A 611 -0.83 -12.07 -49.14
C GLN A 611 -0.15 -10.70 -49.10
N ILE A 612 1.18 -10.64 -49.13
CA ILE A 612 1.97 -9.41 -48.97
C ILE A 612 2.19 -8.78 -50.35
N ASP A 613 1.17 -8.10 -50.85
CA ASP A 613 1.22 -7.31 -52.08
C ASP A 613 1.74 -5.89 -51.84
N SER A 614 2.09 -5.19 -52.94
CA SER A 614 2.60 -3.82 -52.86
C SER A 614 1.50 -2.83 -52.46
N VAL A 615 1.66 -2.15 -51.32
CA VAL A 615 0.72 -1.16 -50.81
C VAL A 615 1.22 0.25 -51.09
N ASP A 616 0.40 1.05 -51.79
CA ASP A 616 0.62 2.50 -51.96
C ASP A 616 0.00 3.25 -50.76
N VAL A 617 0.84 3.52 -49.76
CA VAL A 617 0.45 4.16 -48.50
C VAL A 617 -0.07 5.58 -48.72
N GLU A 618 0.59 6.37 -49.57
CA GLU A 618 0.19 7.77 -49.79
C GLU A 618 -1.19 7.86 -50.43
N LYS A 619 -1.49 6.98 -51.40
CA LYS A 619 -2.82 6.90 -52.01
C LYS A 619 -3.91 6.55 -51.00
N LEU A 620 -3.64 5.66 -50.05
CA LEU A 620 -4.60 5.31 -49.01
C LEU A 620 -4.82 6.47 -48.02
N ILE A 621 -3.76 7.19 -47.67
CA ILE A 621 -3.84 8.38 -46.81
C ILE A 621 -4.61 9.50 -47.50
N GLU A 622 -4.33 9.77 -48.78
CA GLU A 622 -5.09 10.74 -49.59
C GLU A 622 -6.56 10.34 -49.71
N ALA A 623 -6.85 9.05 -49.85
CA ALA A 623 -8.22 8.57 -49.97
C ALA A 623 -9.05 8.82 -48.71
N VAL A 624 -8.43 8.87 -47.52
CA VAL A 624 -9.11 9.14 -46.23
C VAL A 624 -8.93 10.58 -45.75
N SER A 625 -8.12 11.38 -46.43
CA SER A 625 -7.87 12.80 -46.13
C SER A 625 -9.11 13.63 -46.41
#